data_AF-A0A2A3EBY8-F1
#
_entry.id   AF-A0A2A3EBY8-F1
#
_cell.length_a   1.000
_cell.length_b   1.000
_cell.length_c   1.000
_cell.angle_alpha   90.00
_cell.angle_beta   90.00
_cell.angle_gamma   90.00
#
_symmetry.space_group_name_H-M   'P 1'
#
loop_
_entity.id
_entity.type
_entity.pdbx_description
1 polymer ?
#
loop_
_entity_poly.entity_id
_entity_poly.type
_entity_poly.pdbx_seq_one_letter_code
_entity_poly.pdbx_strand_id
1 'polypeptide(L)'
;MEQENESNQPKGVFYFSDTISLLNLLTTLNINKDQMQLKAFNYKEMAKRQWRTSFMSSFAANLIAIFYKCNTSSQPNKVMFYLAEKLVMIDECKVGLCDWEYIKQKFNPVLKQCDMKICWNGNGVAIFLPNFALLILSYFFLIFIRE
;
A
#
# COMPACT_ATOMS: atom_id res chain seq x y z
N MET A 1 -14.98 15.59 -8.85
CA MET A 1 -15.23 15.51 -10.31
C MET A 1 -16.33 14.49 -10.53
N GLU A 2 -17.59 14.85 -10.33
CA GLU A 2 -18.74 13.94 -10.48
C GLU A 2 -19.93 14.64 -11.15
N GLN A 3 -19.64 15.65 -11.97
CA GLN A 3 -20.69 16.40 -12.66
C GLN A 3 -20.17 17.00 -13.96
N GLU A 4 -19.85 16.13 -14.93
CA GLU A 4 -19.68 16.52 -16.33
C GLU A 4 -20.30 15.42 -17.20
N ASN A 5 -21.09 15.83 -18.21
CA ASN A 5 -21.83 15.00 -19.16
C ASN A 5 -21.24 13.59 -19.38
N GLU A 6 -21.92 12.55 -18.88
CA GLU A 6 -21.54 11.13 -19.02
C GLU A 6 -21.36 10.67 -20.49
N SER A 7 -21.80 11.48 -21.48
CA SER A 7 -21.73 11.15 -22.91
C SER A 7 -20.32 11.26 -23.50
N ASN A 8 -19.42 12.07 -22.92
CA ASN A 8 -18.10 12.35 -23.50
C ASN A 8 -16.92 11.74 -22.73
N GLN A 9 -17.16 11.04 -21.63
CA GLN A 9 -16.10 10.40 -20.85
C GLN A 9 -15.79 8.97 -21.36
N PRO A 10 -14.52 8.53 -21.34
CA PRO A 10 -14.16 7.19 -21.74
C PRO A 10 -14.86 6.16 -20.83
N LYS A 11 -15.44 5.12 -21.43
CA LYS A 11 -16.09 4.02 -20.69
C LYS A 11 -15.11 3.06 -20.03
N GLY A 12 -13.82 3.17 -20.36
CA GLY A 12 -12.73 2.40 -19.77
C GLY A 12 -11.42 3.17 -19.83
N VAL A 13 -10.61 3.05 -18.78
CA VAL A 13 -9.29 3.65 -18.67
C VAL A 13 -8.30 2.54 -18.32
N PHE A 14 -7.23 2.43 -19.09
CA PHE A 14 -6.26 1.35 -18.97
C PHE A 14 -4.87 1.94 -18.70
N TYR A 15 -4.26 1.51 -17.61
CA TYR A 15 -2.89 1.88 -17.24
C TYR A 15 -2.01 0.64 -17.27
N PHE A 16 -0.82 0.77 -17.85
CA PHE A 16 0.18 -0.29 -17.90
C PHE A 16 1.37 0.12 -17.05
N SER A 17 1.87 -0.82 -16.26
CA SER A 17 2.98 -0.61 -15.34
C SER A 17 3.71 -1.93 -15.09
N ASP A 18 4.63 -1.91 -14.13
CA ASP A 18 5.41 -3.06 -13.70
C ASP A 18 4.86 -3.71 -12.42
N THR A 19 5.42 -4.86 -12.05
CA THR A 19 4.98 -5.64 -10.88
C THR A 19 5.19 -4.93 -9.55
N ILE A 20 6.25 -4.11 -9.41
CA ILE A 20 6.54 -3.38 -8.18
C ILE A 20 5.47 -2.31 -7.96
N SER A 21 5.12 -1.59 -9.03
CA SER A 21 4.05 -0.58 -9.01
C SER A 21 2.69 -1.20 -8.63
N LEU A 22 2.35 -2.37 -9.18
CA LEU A 22 1.14 -3.11 -8.80
C LEU A 22 1.18 -3.52 -7.32
N LEU A 23 2.27 -4.12 -6.84
CA LEU A 23 2.41 -4.57 -5.45
C LEU A 23 2.36 -3.40 -4.45
N ASN A 24 2.94 -2.25 -4.80
CA ASN A 24 2.83 -1.03 -4.02
C ASN A 24 1.38 -0.57 -3.92
N LEU A 25 0.67 -0.50 -5.05
CA LEU A 25 -0.76 -0.15 -5.06
C LEU A 25 -1.59 -1.10 -4.20
N LEU A 26 -1.39 -2.42 -4.32
CA LEU A 26 -2.10 -3.41 -3.51
C LEU A 26 -1.83 -3.24 -2.01
N THR A 27 -0.58 -2.96 -1.63
CA THR A 27 -0.19 -2.69 -0.25
C THR A 27 -0.87 -1.42 0.28
N THR A 28 -0.86 -0.36 -0.52
CA THR A 28 -1.50 0.93 -0.21
C THR A 28 -3.01 0.80 -0.04
N LEU A 29 -3.66 -0.04 -0.86
CA LEU A 29 -5.09 -0.38 -0.74
C LEU A 29 -5.38 -1.42 0.35
N ASN A 30 -4.33 -1.93 1.02
CA ASN A 30 -4.40 -2.96 2.05
C ASN A 30 -5.08 -4.26 1.55
N ILE A 31 -4.94 -4.56 0.26
CA ILE A 31 -5.46 -5.78 -0.37
C ILE A 31 -4.55 -6.96 -0.03
N ASN A 32 -5.14 -8.11 0.28
CA ASN A 32 -4.43 -9.34 0.65
C ASN A 32 -3.44 -9.17 1.83
N LYS A 33 -3.73 -8.22 2.73
CA LYS A 33 -2.94 -8.05 3.95
C LYS A 33 -3.06 -9.28 4.83
N ASP A 34 -1.92 -9.82 5.25
CA ASP A 34 -1.88 -10.89 6.24
C ASP A 34 -2.21 -10.38 7.65
N GLN A 35 -2.81 -11.25 8.47
CA GLN A 35 -3.08 -10.97 9.89
C GLN A 35 -1.80 -10.88 10.71
N MET A 36 -0.77 -11.65 10.33
CA MET A 36 0.54 -11.67 10.96
C MET A 36 1.58 -11.14 9.98
N GLN A 37 2.52 -10.32 10.47
CA GLN A 37 3.63 -9.86 9.65
C GLN A 37 4.45 -11.05 9.14
N LEU A 38 4.73 -11.05 7.84
CA LEU A 38 5.57 -12.06 7.19
C LEU A 38 7.01 -11.88 7.66
N LYS A 39 7.57 -12.92 8.29
CA LYS A 39 8.96 -12.99 8.77
C LYS A 39 9.59 -14.30 8.29
N ALA A 40 10.91 -14.37 8.26
CA ALA A 40 11.59 -15.59 7.85
C ALA A 40 11.28 -16.76 8.82
N PHE A 41 11.22 -16.48 10.12
CA PHE A 41 11.06 -17.52 11.15
C PHE A 41 9.64 -18.05 11.29
N ASN A 42 8.60 -17.29 10.89
CA ASN A 42 7.21 -17.73 11.00
C ASN A 42 6.68 -18.36 9.69
N TYR A 43 7.59 -18.82 8.82
CA TYR A 43 7.24 -19.38 7.52
C TYR A 43 6.23 -20.54 7.63
N LYS A 44 6.35 -21.39 8.66
CA LYS A 44 5.47 -22.55 8.87
C LYS A 44 4.05 -22.12 9.20
N GLU A 45 3.89 -21.10 10.03
CA GLU A 45 2.61 -20.51 10.43
C GLU A 45 1.97 -19.75 9.26
N MET A 46 2.79 -19.21 8.35
CA MET A 46 2.35 -18.45 7.16
C MET A 46 2.06 -19.33 5.93
N ALA A 47 1.80 -20.63 6.12
CA ALA A 47 1.43 -21.54 5.04
C ALA A 47 0.16 -21.08 4.29
N LYS A 48 -0.80 -20.46 4.98
CA LYS A 48 -2.06 -19.93 4.42
C LYS A 48 -2.06 -18.41 4.23
N ARG A 49 -0.88 -17.79 4.10
CA ARG A 49 -0.77 -16.34 3.87
C ARG A 49 -1.56 -15.88 2.63
N GLN A 50 -2.13 -14.69 2.72
CA GLN A 50 -2.84 -14.01 1.65
C GLN A 50 -1.87 -13.34 0.67
N TRP A 51 -0.71 -12.88 1.15
CA TRP A 51 0.32 -12.26 0.32
C TRP A 51 1.16 -13.31 -0.42
N ARG A 52 0.71 -13.67 -1.62
CA ARG A 52 1.37 -14.64 -2.50
C ARG A 52 1.54 -14.04 -3.89
N THR A 53 2.71 -13.46 -4.15
CA THR A 53 3.05 -12.77 -5.40
C THR A 53 2.84 -13.63 -6.65
N SER A 54 3.05 -14.94 -6.57
CA SER A 54 2.77 -15.86 -7.69
C SER A 54 1.30 -15.92 -8.12
N PHE A 55 0.35 -15.56 -7.24
CA PHE A 55 -1.08 -15.52 -7.55
C PHE A 55 -1.60 -14.12 -7.87
N MET A 56 -1.01 -13.07 -7.29
CA MET A 56 -1.51 -11.70 -7.42
C MET A 56 -0.70 -10.82 -8.38
N SER A 57 0.55 -11.16 -8.63
CA SER A 57 1.47 -10.42 -9.51
C SER A 57 2.20 -11.36 -10.47
N SER A 58 1.48 -12.35 -10.99
CA SER A 58 1.94 -13.15 -12.13
C SER A 58 2.18 -12.26 -13.35
N PHE A 59 2.80 -12.81 -14.40
CA PHE A 59 2.89 -12.09 -15.67
C PHE A 59 1.49 -11.66 -16.16
N ALA A 60 1.40 -10.41 -16.61
CA ALA A 60 0.16 -9.76 -17.03
C ALA A 60 -0.97 -9.70 -15.97
N ALA A 61 -0.64 -9.84 -14.68
CA ALA A 61 -1.61 -9.58 -13.62
C ALA A 61 -2.14 -8.14 -13.68
N ASN A 62 -3.41 -7.97 -13.31
CA ASN A 62 -4.11 -6.71 -13.40
C ASN A 62 -4.95 -6.47 -12.14
N LEU A 63 -5.20 -5.19 -11.82
CA LEU A 63 -6.22 -4.76 -10.87
C LEU A 63 -7.27 -3.97 -11.65
N ILE A 64 -8.50 -4.46 -11.65
CA ILE A 64 -9.64 -3.87 -12.37
C ILE A 64 -10.62 -3.32 -11.35
N ALA A 65 -11.05 -2.07 -11.52
CA ALA A 65 -12.15 -1.46 -10.79
C ALA A 65 -13.32 -1.23 -11.74
N ILE A 66 -14.47 -1.84 -11.48
CA ILE A 66 -15.67 -1.70 -12.30
C ILE A 66 -16.66 -0.82 -11.56
N PHE A 67 -17.07 0.29 -12.18
CA PHE A 67 -18.06 1.20 -11.65
C PHE A 67 -19.45 0.87 -12.20
N TYR A 68 -20.43 0.77 -11.30
CA TYR A 68 -21.81 0.45 -11.62
C TYR A 68 -22.74 1.58 -11.17
N LYS A 69 -23.81 1.79 -11.93
CA LYS A 69 -24.94 2.65 -11.58
C LYS A 69 -26.19 1.78 -11.44
N CYS A 70 -26.62 1.55 -10.20
CA CYS A 70 -27.77 0.72 -9.86
C CYS A 70 -29.05 1.56 -9.80
N ASN A 71 -30.13 1.08 -10.41
CA ASN A 71 -31.38 1.85 -10.53
C ASN A 71 -32.25 1.86 -9.25
N THR A 72 -31.97 1.01 -8.27
CA THR A 72 -32.90 0.68 -7.17
C THR A 72 -32.36 1.01 -5.77
N SER A 73 -31.26 1.75 -5.67
CA SER A 73 -30.58 2.04 -4.40
C SER A 73 -30.57 3.53 -4.11
N SER A 74 -30.73 3.91 -2.84
CA SER A 74 -30.49 5.28 -2.36
C SER A 74 -29.03 5.73 -2.60
N GLN A 75 -28.12 4.77 -2.71
CA GLN A 75 -26.74 4.93 -3.14
C GLN A 75 -26.55 4.15 -4.44
N PRO A 76 -26.82 4.77 -5.60
CA PRO A 76 -26.85 4.06 -6.88
C PRO A 76 -25.46 3.70 -7.39
N ASN A 77 -24.44 4.48 -7.01
CA ASN A 77 -23.07 4.29 -7.48
C ASN A 77 -22.36 3.23 -6.64
N LYS A 78 -21.90 2.18 -7.31
CA LYS A 78 -21.19 1.05 -6.69
C LYS A 78 -19.88 0.78 -7.42
N VAL A 79 -18.95 0.12 -6.75
CA VAL A 79 -17.70 -0.33 -7.35
C VAL A 79 -17.35 -1.75 -6.90
N MET A 80 -16.72 -2.50 -7.80
CA MET A 80 -16.19 -3.83 -7.52
C MET A 80 -14.77 -3.96 -8.05
N PHE A 81 -13.92 -4.66 -7.31
CA PHE A 81 -12.50 -4.81 -7.63
C PHE A 81 -12.16 -6.26 -7.97
N TYR A 82 -11.31 -6.46 -8.97
CA TYR A 82 -10.80 -7.76 -9.37
C TYR A 82 -9.28 -7.70 -9.48
N LEU A 83 -8.60 -8.68 -8.90
CA LEU A 83 -7.15 -8.82 -8.94
C LEU A 83 -6.81 -10.15 -9.61
N ALA A 84 -6.12 -10.08 -10.75
CA ALA A 84 -5.86 -11.23 -11.61
C ALA A 84 -7.15 -12.03 -11.85
N GLU A 85 -8.21 -11.32 -12.29
CA GLU A 85 -9.55 -11.86 -12.59
C GLU A 85 -10.32 -12.44 -11.40
N LYS A 86 -9.77 -12.37 -10.18
CA LYS A 86 -10.43 -12.84 -8.96
C LYS A 86 -11.03 -11.69 -8.19
N LEU A 87 -12.24 -11.89 -7.68
CA LEU A 87 -12.94 -10.91 -6.88
C LEU A 87 -12.11 -10.54 -5.63
N VAL A 88 -11.93 -9.24 -5.40
CA VAL A 88 -11.30 -8.70 -4.20
C VAL A 88 -12.36 -8.43 -3.15
N MET A 89 -12.19 -9.04 -1.98
CA MET A 89 -13.07 -8.83 -0.83
C MET A 89 -12.56 -7.67 0.00
N ILE A 90 -13.24 -6.53 -0.09
CA ILE A 90 -13.00 -5.38 0.78
C ILE A 90 -13.95 -5.47 1.97
N ASP A 91 -13.43 -5.26 3.18
CA ASP A 91 -14.25 -5.26 4.40
C ASP A 91 -15.44 -4.31 4.26
N GLU A 92 -16.56 -4.68 4.89
CA GLU A 92 -17.83 -3.93 4.90
C GLU A 92 -18.58 -3.90 3.55
N CYS A 93 -17.98 -4.42 2.46
CA CYS A 93 -18.67 -4.61 1.18
C CYS A 93 -19.44 -5.94 1.15
N LYS A 94 -20.63 -5.92 0.55
CA LYS A 94 -21.47 -7.13 0.40
C LYS A 94 -21.10 -7.87 -0.88
N VAL A 95 -20.54 -9.07 -0.74
CA VAL A 95 -20.15 -9.93 -1.89
C VAL A 95 -19.23 -9.19 -2.88
N GLY A 96 -18.35 -8.32 -2.36
CA GLY A 96 -17.41 -7.52 -3.16
C GLY A 96 -18.00 -6.29 -3.86
N LEU A 97 -19.33 -6.08 -3.82
CA LEU A 97 -19.95 -4.86 -4.32
C LEU A 97 -19.97 -3.79 -3.22
N CYS A 98 -19.21 -2.74 -3.42
CA CYS A 98 -19.01 -1.67 -2.45
C CYS A 98 -19.81 -0.42 -2.83
N ASP A 99 -20.31 0.29 -1.82
CA ASP A 99 -20.81 1.66 -2.00
C ASP A 99 -19.68 2.60 -2.42
N TRP A 100 -19.93 3.43 -3.43
CA TRP A 100 -18.90 4.34 -3.93
C TRP A 100 -18.47 5.37 -2.89
N GLU A 101 -19.42 5.90 -2.12
CA GLU A 101 -19.13 6.82 -1.02
C GLU A 101 -18.27 6.17 0.07
N TYR A 102 -18.54 4.90 0.39
CA TYR A 102 -17.74 4.14 1.32
C TYR A 102 -16.28 4.00 0.85
N ILE A 103 -16.07 3.67 -0.43
CA ILE A 103 -14.72 3.54 -1.00
C ILE A 103 -13.97 4.87 -0.99
N LYS A 104 -14.64 5.98 -1.33
CA LYS A 104 -14.04 7.32 -1.20
C LYS A 104 -13.60 7.58 0.24
N GLN A 105 -14.46 7.30 1.23
CA GLN A 105 -14.11 7.50 2.64
C GLN A 105 -12.96 6.60 3.10
N LYS A 106 -12.98 5.30 2.74
CA LYS A 106 -11.96 4.31 3.11
C LYS A 106 -10.56 4.70 2.64
N PHE A 107 -10.44 5.17 1.40
CA PHE A 107 -9.14 5.51 0.81
C PHE A 107 -8.76 6.99 0.91
N ASN A 108 -9.65 7.87 1.37
CA ASN A 108 -9.35 9.29 1.58
C ASN A 108 -8.08 9.55 2.41
N PRO A 109 -7.79 8.81 3.51
CA PRO A 109 -6.56 9.03 4.27
C PRO A 109 -5.30 8.76 3.45
N VAL A 110 -5.33 7.72 2.62
CA VAL A 110 -4.23 7.33 1.73
C VAL A 110 -3.98 8.40 0.68
N LEU A 111 -5.05 8.90 0.05
CA LEU A 111 -4.97 9.93 -1.00
C LEU A 111 -4.37 11.25 -0.49
N LYS A 112 -4.53 11.56 0.81
CA LYS A 112 -3.95 12.74 1.44
C LYS A 112 -2.47 12.60 1.78
N GLN A 113 -1.93 11.39 1.77
CA GLN A 113 -0.55 11.08 2.13
C GLN A 113 0.32 10.70 0.92
N CYS A 114 -0.12 11.02 -0.30
CA CYS A 114 0.67 10.86 -1.52
C CYS A 114 1.77 11.94 -1.63
N ASP A 115 2.75 11.91 -0.73
CA ASP A 115 3.93 12.77 -0.79
C ASP A 115 5.17 11.97 -1.23
N MET A 116 5.65 12.27 -2.43
CA MET A 116 6.87 11.66 -2.98
C MET A 116 8.13 12.00 -2.17
N LYS A 117 8.09 12.99 -1.27
CA LYS A 117 9.20 13.29 -0.35
C LYS A 117 9.57 12.11 0.53
N ILE A 118 8.65 11.16 0.80
CA ILE A 118 8.95 9.93 1.56
C ILE A 118 10.09 9.14 0.88
N CYS A 119 10.13 9.11 -0.46
CA CYS A 119 11.18 8.41 -1.21
C CYS A 119 12.56 9.08 -1.11
N TRP A 120 12.59 10.37 -0.74
CA TRP A 120 13.81 11.21 -0.75
C TRP A 120 14.18 11.74 0.63
N ASN A 121 13.52 11.28 1.69
CA ASN A 121 13.80 11.74 3.05
C ASN A 121 15.17 11.21 3.49
N GLY A 122 16.21 12.03 3.33
CA GLY A 122 17.63 11.71 3.56
C GLY A 122 18.02 11.41 5.01
N ASN A 123 17.08 11.18 5.92
CA ASN A 123 17.33 10.88 7.33
C ASN A 123 17.76 9.42 7.58
N GLY A 124 18.09 8.66 6.53
CA GLY A 124 18.54 7.26 6.58
C GLY A 124 19.96 7.04 7.10
N VAL A 125 20.62 8.07 7.64
CA VAL A 125 21.83 7.91 8.44
C VAL A 125 21.50 8.40 9.84
N ALA A 126 21.32 7.47 10.78
CA ALA A 126 21.57 7.80 12.18
C ALA A 126 23.05 8.21 12.25
N ILE A 127 23.32 9.51 12.20
CA ILE A 127 24.66 10.02 12.47
C ILE A 127 24.87 9.70 13.94
N PHE A 128 25.49 8.56 14.22
CA PHE A 128 26.10 8.29 15.50
C PHE A 128 27.26 9.30 15.58
N LEU A 129 26.98 10.52 16.03
CA LEU A 129 28.03 11.47 16.37
C LEU A 129 28.80 10.80 17.50
N PRO A 130 30.02 10.26 17.27
CA PRO A 130 30.81 9.79 18.39
C PRO A 130 30.96 10.99 19.30
N ASN A 131 30.59 10.85 20.56
CA ASN A 131 30.70 11.93 21.52
C ASN A 131 32.20 12.20 21.69
N PHE A 132 32.75 13.15 20.92
CA PHE A 132 34.19 13.42 20.85
C PHE A 132 34.79 13.67 22.23
N ALA A 133 33.98 14.18 23.18
CA ALA A 133 34.33 14.31 24.58
C ALA A 133 34.77 12.98 25.22
N LEU A 134 34.11 11.84 24.92
CA LEU A 134 34.48 10.53 25.46
C LEU A 134 35.77 10.00 24.85
N LEU A 135 36.01 10.24 23.55
CA LEU A 135 37.26 9.86 22.89
C LEU A 135 38.42 10.68 23.46
N ILE A 136 38.24 11.99 23.63
CA ILE A 136 39.24 12.88 24.22
C ILE A 136 39.51 12.52 25.68
N LEU A 137 38.46 12.23 26.48
CA LEU A 137 38.62 11.77 27.86
C LEU A 137 39.38 10.45 27.93
N SER A 138 39.06 9.47 27.07
CA SER A 138 39.78 8.19 27.03
C SER A 138 41.25 8.38 26.68
N TYR A 139 41.56 9.31 25.78
CA TYR A 139 42.94 9.63 25.38
C TYR A 139 43.70 10.33 26.52
N PHE A 140 43.05 11.26 27.23
CA PHE A 140 43.61 11.90 28.41
C PHE A 140 43.88 10.89 29.53
N PHE A 141 42.95 9.97 29.82
CA PHE A 141 43.18 8.91 30.82
C PHE A 141 44.34 8.00 30.43
N LEU A 142 44.48 7.63 29.14
CA LEU A 142 45.60 6.81 28.67
C LEU A 142 46.96 7.51 28.79
N ILE A 143 47.01 8.84 28.65
CA ILE A 143 48.24 9.62 28.87
C ILE A 143 48.58 9.66 30.37
N PHE A 144 47.60 9.95 31.23
CA PHE A 144 47.82 10.07 32.67
C PHE A 144 48.10 8.75 33.40
N ILE A 145 47.70 7.60 32.84
CA ILE A 145 48.04 6.28 33.39
C ILE A 145 49.47 5.84 33.01
N ARG A 146 50.09 6.52 32.03
CA ARG A 146 51.43 6.19 31.51
C ARG A 146 52.56 7.03 32.11
N GLU A 147 52.25 8.00 32.98
CA GLU A 147 53.20 8.63 33.90
C GLU A 147 53.03 8.07 35.32
#